data_AF-A0A5C7QA56-F1
#
_entry.id   AF-A0A5C7QA56-F1
#
_cell.length_a   1.000
_cell.length_b   1.000
_cell.length_c   1.000
_cell.angle_alpha   90.00
_cell.angle_beta   90.00
_cell.angle_gamma   90.00
#
_symmetry.space_group_name_H-M   'P 1'
#
loop_
_entity.id
_entity.type
_entity.pdbx_description
1 polymer ?
#
loop_
_entity_poly.entity_id
_entity_poly.type
_entity_poly.pdbx_seq_one_letter_code
_entity_poly.pdbx_strand_id
1 'polypeptide(L)'
;MKIRIEGLERLQGKFDAFSGDLPKEMEHITKEAVIYVHGHLPKYPPAPANSSYRRTMTLWRTLTGMVGSAPDALSRVEKLFGEVRGYIGTRLKYAPWVIDRDNQTSVHKEHGWWNLQDEIVKMKDGIVKVYQNGIDRFVRRNFS
;
A
#
# COMPACT_ATOMS: atom_id res chain seq x y z
N MET A 1 26.09 -47.72 15.13
CA MET A 1 24.82 -46.94 15.20
C MET A 1 24.59 -46.29 13.84
N LYS A 2 23.40 -46.46 13.23
CA LYS A 2 23.06 -45.89 11.90
C LYS A 2 21.83 -45.00 12.06
N ILE A 3 21.91 -43.76 11.60
CA ILE A 3 20.77 -42.83 11.52
C ILE A 3 20.29 -42.85 10.06
N ARG A 4 18.98 -43.04 9.84
CA ARG A 4 18.34 -42.96 8.52
C ARG A 4 17.46 -41.72 8.50
N ILE A 5 17.76 -40.79 7.57
CA ILE A 5 16.99 -39.58 7.35
C ILE A 5 16.24 -39.78 6.03
N GLU A 6 14.91 -39.76 6.08
CA GLU A 6 14.05 -39.89 4.91
C GLU A 6 13.32 -38.57 4.66
N GLY A 7 13.11 -38.22 3.39
CA GLY A 7 12.30 -37.05 3.01
C GLY A 7 13.05 -35.70 2.95
N LEU A 8 14.37 -35.68 3.18
CA LEU A 8 15.17 -34.45 3.07
C LEU A 8 15.13 -33.84 1.67
N GLU A 9 15.23 -34.66 0.62
CA GLU A 9 15.15 -34.22 -0.78
C GLU A 9 13.79 -33.59 -1.11
N ARG A 10 12.70 -34.17 -0.58
CA ARG A 10 11.35 -33.63 -0.74
C ARG A 10 11.20 -32.29 -0.03
N LEU A 11 11.76 -32.17 1.18
CA LEU A 11 11.76 -30.91 1.93
C LEU A 11 12.57 -29.83 1.19
N GLN A 12 13.74 -30.19 0.65
CA GLN A 12 14.57 -29.29 -0.14
C GLN A 12 13.83 -28.79 -1.38
N GLY A 13 13.17 -29.68 -2.14
CA GLY A 13 12.36 -29.28 -3.29
C GLY A 13 11.20 -28.34 -2.92
N LYS A 14 10.52 -28.56 -1.78
CA LYS A 14 9.50 -27.62 -1.28
C LYS A 14 10.11 -26.26 -0.94
N PHE A 15 11.30 -26.23 -0.35
CA PHE A 15 11.97 -24.99 0.01
C PHE A 15 12.48 -24.20 -1.21
N ASP A 16 13.00 -24.89 -2.23
CA ASP A 16 13.44 -24.27 -3.48
C ASP A 16 12.25 -23.63 -4.22
N ALA A 17 11.13 -24.35 -4.31
CA ALA A 17 9.88 -23.83 -4.87
C ALA A 17 9.36 -22.61 -4.10
N PHE A 18 9.31 -22.72 -2.76
CA PHE A 18 8.92 -21.62 -1.89
C PHE A 18 9.80 -20.37 -2.11
N SER A 19 11.11 -20.55 -2.18
CA SER A 19 12.07 -19.47 -2.37
C SER A 19 11.94 -18.81 -3.75
N GLY A 20 11.66 -19.60 -4.79
CA GLY A 20 11.41 -19.10 -6.14
C GLY A 20 10.15 -18.24 -6.27
N ASP A 21 9.08 -18.62 -5.57
CA ASP A 21 7.78 -17.93 -5.63
C ASP A 21 7.68 -16.71 -4.69
N LEU A 22 8.50 -16.66 -3.63
CA LEU A 22 8.45 -15.62 -2.60
C LEU A 22 8.50 -14.19 -3.18
N PRO A 23 9.37 -13.83 -4.14
CA PRO A 23 9.40 -12.46 -4.67
C PRO A 23 8.09 -12.01 -5.33
N LYS A 24 7.41 -12.92 -6.03
CA LYS A 24 6.13 -12.65 -6.69
C LYS A 24 5.01 -12.52 -5.67
N GLU A 25 5.03 -13.36 -4.65
CA GLU A 25 4.08 -13.27 -3.54
C GLU A 25 4.25 -11.95 -2.77
N MET A 26 5.49 -11.53 -2.48
CA MET A 26 5.75 -10.25 -1.81
C MET A 26 5.26 -9.05 -2.62
N GLU A 27 5.39 -9.08 -3.96
CA GLU A 27 4.80 -8.09 -4.86
C GLU A 27 3.26 -8.06 -4.74
N HIS A 28 2.64 -9.24 -4.72
CA HIS A 28 1.19 -9.36 -4.57
C HIS A 28 0.70 -8.82 -3.22
N ILE A 29 1.34 -9.21 -2.11
CA ILE A 29 1.02 -8.75 -0.76
C ILE A 29 1.23 -7.24 -0.64
N THR A 30 2.30 -6.70 -1.22
CA THR A 30 2.55 -5.25 -1.22
C THR A 30 1.46 -4.49 -1.98
N LYS A 31 0.97 -5.05 -3.09
CA LYS A 31 -0.17 -4.50 -3.83
C LYS A 31 -1.45 -4.53 -3.00
N GLU A 32 -1.72 -5.61 -2.27
CA GLU A 32 -2.83 -5.69 -1.32
C GLU A 32 -2.71 -4.60 -0.25
N ALA A 33 -1.50 -4.35 0.28
CA ALA A 33 -1.26 -3.29 1.26
C ALA A 33 -1.51 -1.88 0.71
N VAL A 34 -1.12 -1.60 -0.53
CA VAL A 34 -1.43 -0.32 -1.21
C VAL A 34 -2.95 -0.14 -1.35
N ILE A 35 -3.65 -1.19 -1.78
CA ILE A 35 -5.12 -1.18 -1.91
C ILE A 35 -5.80 -1.00 -0.55
N TYR A 36 -5.28 -1.66 0.50
CA TYR A 36 -5.75 -1.48 1.87
C TYR A 36 -5.71 -0.01 2.27
N VAL A 37 -4.58 0.67 2.05
CA VAL A 37 -4.46 2.10 2.34
C VAL A 37 -5.47 2.92 1.53
N HIS A 38 -5.61 2.67 0.22
CA HIS A 38 -6.59 3.37 -0.61
C HIS A 38 -8.02 3.27 -0.05
N GLY A 39 -8.40 2.11 0.48
CA GLY A 39 -9.72 1.88 1.07
C GLY A 39 -9.94 2.50 2.45
N HIS A 40 -8.86 2.88 3.16
CA HIS A 40 -8.92 3.42 4.52
C HIS A 40 -8.63 4.91 4.60
N LEU A 41 -8.23 5.56 3.51
CA LEU A 41 -8.05 7.02 3.49
C LEU A 41 -9.33 7.74 3.93
N PRO A 42 -9.24 8.78 4.78
CA PRO A 42 -10.43 9.50 5.20
C PRO A 42 -11.08 10.23 4.03
N LYS A 43 -12.41 10.35 4.08
CA LYS A 43 -13.14 11.17 3.11
C LYS A 43 -12.71 12.64 3.21
N TYR A 44 -13.01 13.42 2.18
CA TYR A 44 -12.75 14.85 2.22
C TYR A 44 -13.59 15.54 3.32
N PRO A 45 -13.02 16.47 4.10
CA PRO A 45 -13.78 17.28 5.07
C PRO A 45 -14.90 18.02 4.34
N PRO A 46 -16.10 18.25 4.88
CA PRO A 46 -17.18 18.95 4.15
C PRO A 46 -16.73 20.30 3.57
N ALA A 47 -17.38 20.75 2.49
CA ALA A 47 -17.13 22.10 1.98
C ALA A 47 -17.65 23.14 3.00
N PRO A 48 -17.01 24.30 3.16
CA PRO A 48 -17.54 25.39 3.97
C PRO A 48 -18.97 25.76 3.52
N ALA A 49 -19.85 26.11 4.47
CA ALA A 49 -21.26 26.36 4.19
C ALA A 49 -21.51 27.49 3.17
N ASN A 50 -20.58 28.45 3.09
CA ASN A 50 -20.61 29.58 2.16
C ASN A 50 -19.85 29.33 0.85
N SER A 51 -19.30 28.13 0.64
CA SER A 51 -18.53 27.80 -0.55
C SER A 51 -19.45 27.42 -1.71
N SER A 52 -19.35 28.15 -2.82
CA SER A 52 -19.97 27.77 -4.10
C SER A 52 -19.13 26.73 -4.87
N TYR A 53 -17.91 26.44 -4.42
CA TYR A 53 -17.01 25.51 -5.09
C TYR A 53 -17.52 24.07 -5.03
N ARG A 54 -17.71 23.46 -6.21
CA ARG A 54 -18.03 22.05 -6.36
C ARG A 54 -16.76 21.23 -6.54
N ARG A 55 -16.49 20.31 -5.61
CA ARG A 55 -15.32 19.43 -5.66
C ARG A 55 -15.46 18.38 -6.76
N THR A 56 -14.45 18.30 -7.61
CA THR A 56 -14.38 17.33 -8.73
C THR A 56 -13.84 15.97 -8.31
N MET A 57 -13.31 15.84 -7.09
CA MET A 57 -12.64 14.65 -6.57
C MET A 57 -11.38 14.22 -7.36
N THR A 58 -10.76 15.13 -8.13
CA THR A 58 -9.57 14.81 -8.94
C THR A 58 -8.41 14.28 -8.08
N LEU A 59 -8.12 14.96 -6.97
CA LEU A 59 -7.08 14.51 -6.03
C LEU A 59 -7.36 13.09 -5.50
N TRP A 60 -8.60 12.79 -5.12
CA TRP A 60 -9.01 11.48 -4.61
C TRP A 60 -8.80 10.39 -5.66
N ARG A 61 -9.33 10.60 -6.87
CA ARG A 61 -9.22 9.65 -7.98
C ARG A 61 -7.79 9.30 -8.35
N THR A 62 -6.87 10.26 -8.24
CA THR A 62 -5.46 10.06 -8.56
C THR A 62 -4.69 9.45 -7.39
N LEU A 63 -5.03 9.83 -6.15
CA LEU A 63 -4.40 9.32 -4.94
C LEU A 63 -4.75 7.84 -4.68
N THR A 64 -6.02 7.47 -4.84
CA THR A 64 -6.51 6.09 -4.71
C THR A 64 -6.39 5.29 -6.01
N GLY A 65 -5.68 5.85 -6.99
CA GLY A 65 -5.46 5.24 -8.29
C GLY A 65 -4.08 4.61 -8.37
N MET A 66 -3.99 3.42 -8.96
CA MET A 66 -2.72 2.85 -9.39
C MET A 66 -2.23 3.58 -10.64
N VAL A 67 -0.92 3.62 -10.90
CA VAL A 67 -0.37 4.15 -12.15
C VAL A 67 -1.13 3.56 -13.35
N GLY A 68 -1.58 4.44 -14.24
CA GLY A 68 -2.41 4.09 -15.40
C GLY A 68 -3.92 4.18 -15.18
N SER A 69 -4.41 4.24 -13.94
CA SER A 69 -5.85 4.41 -13.66
C SER A 69 -6.35 5.86 -13.82
N ALA A 70 -5.44 6.83 -13.76
CA ALA A 70 -5.67 8.24 -14.04
C ALA A 70 -4.35 8.91 -14.48
N PRO A 71 -4.38 10.03 -15.23
CA PRO A 71 -3.17 10.69 -15.75
C PRO A 71 -2.12 11.02 -14.67
N ASP A 72 -2.57 11.43 -13.48
CA ASP A 72 -1.71 11.81 -12.36
C ASP A 72 -1.63 10.77 -11.24
N ALA A 73 -2.13 9.55 -11.46
CA ALA A 73 -1.99 8.47 -10.46
C ALA A 73 -0.52 8.07 -10.31
N LEU A 74 -0.02 8.02 -9.06
CA LEU A 74 1.38 7.70 -8.75
C LEU A 74 1.53 6.40 -7.96
N SER A 75 0.43 5.87 -7.39
CA SER A 75 0.50 4.68 -6.55
C SER A 75 0.93 3.45 -7.35
N ARG A 76 1.89 2.68 -6.83
CA ARG A 76 2.50 1.54 -7.54
C ARG A 76 3.27 0.63 -6.60
N VAL A 77 3.68 -0.52 -7.11
CA VAL A 77 4.60 -1.44 -6.44
C VAL A 77 5.84 -1.56 -7.30
N GLU A 78 7.03 -1.42 -6.71
CA GLU A 78 8.31 -1.57 -7.41
C GLU A 78 9.21 -2.55 -6.66
N LYS A 79 10.07 -3.25 -7.42
CA LYS A 79 11.14 -4.09 -6.87
C LYS A 79 12.44 -3.31 -6.99
N LEU A 80 13.09 -3.06 -5.87
CA LEU A 80 14.36 -2.31 -5.81
C LEU A 80 15.33 -3.03 -4.89
N PHE A 81 16.46 -3.47 -5.43
CA PHE A 81 17.58 -4.06 -4.66
C PHE A 81 17.17 -5.17 -3.68
N GLY A 82 16.29 -6.08 -4.09
CA GLY A 82 15.81 -7.19 -3.24
C GLY A 82 14.64 -6.82 -2.31
N GLU A 83 14.20 -5.57 -2.33
CA GLU A 83 13.02 -5.10 -1.60
C GLU A 83 11.82 -4.94 -2.54
N VAL A 84 10.62 -5.11 -1.98
CA VAL A 84 9.37 -4.73 -2.64
C VAL A 84 8.83 -3.50 -1.91
N ARG A 85 8.62 -2.41 -2.65
CA ARG A 85 8.16 -1.13 -2.11
C ARG A 85 6.81 -0.75 -2.68
N GLY A 86 5.88 -0.39 -1.80
CA GLY A 86 4.60 0.22 -2.15
C GLY A 86 4.72 1.74 -2.10
N TYR A 87 4.30 2.41 -3.18
CA TYR A 87 4.23 3.86 -3.28
C TYR A 87 2.76 4.27 -3.33
N ILE A 88 2.44 5.36 -2.63
CA ILE A 88 1.11 5.95 -2.59
C ILE A 88 1.24 7.45 -2.83
N GLY A 89 0.46 7.99 -3.75
CA GLY A 89 0.51 9.42 -4.04
C GLY A 89 -0.15 9.81 -5.35
N THR A 90 0.10 11.06 -5.74
CA THR A 90 -0.40 11.70 -6.96
C THR A 90 0.65 12.63 -7.55
N ARG A 91 0.61 12.85 -8.87
CA ARG A 91 1.43 13.84 -9.59
C ARG A 91 0.79 15.22 -9.67
N LEU A 92 -0.39 15.40 -9.08
CA LEU A 92 -1.07 16.69 -9.08
C LEU A 92 -0.18 17.74 -8.42
N LYS A 93 0.15 18.79 -9.18
CA LYS A 93 1.04 19.88 -8.73
C LYS A 93 0.58 20.53 -7.43
N TYR A 94 -0.73 20.56 -7.18
CA TYR A 94 -1.30 21.17 -5.99
C TYR A 94 -1.40 20.26 -4.77
N ALA A 95 -1.17 18.95 -4.92
CA ALA A 95 -1.32 18.00 -3.81
C ALA A 95 -0.47 18.34 -2.58
N PRO A 96 0.78 18.85 -2.70
CA PRO A 96 1.56 19.24 -1.52
C PRO A 96 0.86 20.28 -0.64
N TRP A 97 0.19 21.26 -1.24
CA TRP A 97 -0.50 22.32 -0.47
C TRP A 97 -1.79 21.85 0.22
N VAL A 98 -2.25 20.63 -0.08
CA VAL A 98 -3.52 20.06 0.37
C VAL A 98 -3.34 18.90 1.34
N ILE A 99 -2.43 17.95 1.05
CA ILE A 99 -2.30 16.69 1.79
C ILE A 99 -0.86 16.34 2.19
N ASP A 100 0.11 17.21 1.99
CA ASP A 100 1.47 16.95 2.45
C ASP A 100 1.67 17.51 3.87
N ARG A 101 2.18 16.68 4.78
CA ARG A 101 2.39 17.04 6.18
C ARG A 101 3.14 18.37 6.35
N ASP A 102 4.18 18.58 5.56
CA ASP A 102 5.13 19.67 5.74
C ASP A 102 4.72 20.92 4.94
N ASN A 103 4.03 20.74 3.80
CA ASN A 103 3.67 21.81 2.87
C ASN A 103 2.18 22.18 2.86
N GLN A 104 1.31 21.48 3.62
CA GLN A 104 -0.12 21.78 3.67
C GLN A 104 -0.36 23.20 4.19
N THR A 105 -1.14 23.96 3.43
CA THR A 105 -1.48 25.36 3.73
C THR A 105 -2.38 25.49 4.97
N SER A 106 -2.32 26.64 5.66
CA SER A 106 -3.13 26.90 6.86
C SER A 106 -4.62 26.71 6.62
N VAL A 107 -5.14 27.16 5.48
CA VAL A 107 -6.54 27.01 5.08
C VAL A 107 -6.98 25.54 5.11
N HIS A 108 -6.17 24.62 4.58
CA HIS A 108 -6.52 23.21 4.58
C HIS A 108 -6.45 22.61 6.00
N LYS A 109 -5.46 23.01 6.81
CA LYS A 109 -5.34 22.62 8.22
C LYS A 109 -6.57 23.06 9.03
N GLU A 110 -6.94 24.33 8.92
CA GLU A 110 -8.08 24.94 9.64
C GLU A 110 -9.42 24.31 9.25
N HIS A 111 -9.56 23.86 8.00
CA HIS A 111 -10.74 23.15 7.52
C HIS A 111 -10.68 21.62 7.68
N GLY A 112 -9.76 21.13 8.52
CA GLY A 112 -9.73 19.73 8.94
C GLY A 112 -9.24 18.75 7.88
N TRP A 113 -8.49 19.22 6.87
CA TRP A 113 -7.85 18.32 5.92
C TRP A 113 -6.76 17.51 6.60
N TRP A 114 -6.84 16.19 6.42
CA TRP A 114 -5.77 15.28 6.79
C TRP A 114 -4.59 15.39 5.83
N ASN A 115 -3.42 14.93 6.27
CA ASN A 115 -2.24 14.75 5.42
C ASN A 115 -1.95 13.26 5.20
N LEU A 116 -1.43 12.93 4.02
CA LEU A 116 -1.27 11.54 3.58
C LEU A 116 -0.31 10.77 4.48
N GLN A 117 0.78 11.41 4.91
CA GLN A 117 1.81 10.75 5.70
C GLN A 117 1.29 10.33 7.08
N ASP A 118 0.54 11.18 7.77
CA ASP A 118 -0.06 10.85 9.06
C ASP A 118 -1.12 9.77 8.94
N GLU A 119 -1.95 9.82 7.90
CA GLU A 119 -2.95 8.77 7.67
C GLU A 119 -2.30 7.41 7.39
N ILE A 120 -1.21 7.36 6.60
CA ILE A 120 -0.45 6.12 6.39
C ILE A 120 0.14 5.61 7.70
N VAL A 121 0.69 6.48 8.55
CA VAL A 121 1.24 6.08 9.86
C VAL A 121 0.16 5.47 10.75
N LYS A 122 -1.04 6.06 10.79
CA LYS A 122 -2.19 5.50 11.53
C LYS A 122 -2.60 4.12 11.03
N MET A 123 -2.40 3.83 9.75
CA MET A 123 -2.74 2.56 9.11
C MET A 123 -1.68 1.47 9.26
N LYS A 124 -0.55 1.74 9.93
CA LYS A 124 0.59 0.82 10.04
C LYS A 124 0.18 -0.59 10.48
N ASP A 125 -0.63 -0.71 11.53
CA ASP A 125 -1.03 -2.02 12.06
C ASP A 125 -1.92 -2.78 11.08
N GLY A 126 -2.77 -2.09 10.33
CA GLY A 126 -3.57 -2.67 9.26
C GLY A 126 -2.72 -3.18 8.11
N ILE A 127 -1.72 -2.40 7.70
CA ILE A 127 -0.72 -2.80 6.69
C ILE A 127 0.02 -4.06 7.17
N VAL A 128 0.51 -4.10 8.41
CA VAL A 128 1.19 -5.26 8.98
C VAL A 128 0.29 -6.51 8.95
N LYS A 129 -0.99 -6.36 9.29
CA LYS A 129 -1.95 -7.47 9.20
C LYS A 129 -2.14 -8.00 7.77
N VAL A 130 -2.14 -7.12 6.76
CA VAL A 130 -2.16 -7.55 5.35
C VAL A 130 -0.95 -8.43 5.04
N TYR A 131 0.25 -8.03 5.47
CA TYR A 131 1.46 -8.83 5.28
C TYR A 131 1.41 -10.17 6.02
N GLN A 132 1.02 -10.17 7.29
CA GLN A 132 0.90 -11.40 8.08
C GLN A 132 -0.05 -12.40 7.42
N ASN A 133 -1.25 -11.94 7.03
CA ASN A 133 -2.24 -12.79 6.37
C ASN A 133 -1.75 -13.32 5.02
N GLY A 134 -1.03 -12.49 4.25
CA GLY A 134 -0.44 -12.88 2.98
C GLY A 134 0.63 -13.95 3.13
N ILE A 135 1.56 -13.77 4.07
CA ILE A 135 2.63 -14.72 4.37
C ILE A 135 2.04 -16.03 4.89
N ASP A 136 1.09 -15.98 5.81
CA ASP A 136 0.44 -17.18 6.35
C ASP A 136 -0.24 -18.00 5.25
N ARG A 137 -0.94 -17.32 4.34
CA ARG A 137 -1.57 -17.94 3.17
C ARG A 137 -0.53 -18.57 2.25
N PHE A 138 0.58 -17.90 2.01
CA PHE A 138 1.67 -18.40 1.18
C PHE A 138 2.36 -19.63 1.78
N VAL A 139 2.67 -19.60 3.07
CA VAL A 139 3.30 -20.73 3.77
C VAL A 139 2.36 -21.94 3.76
N ARG A 140 1.08 -21.77 4.09
CA ARG A 140 0.10 -22.86 4.07
C ARG A 140 -0.01 -23.50 2.68
N ARG A 141 -0.02 -22.71 1.61
CA ARG A 141 -0.09 -23.20 0.22
C ARG A 141 1.09 -24.10 -0.16
N ASN A 142 2.29 -23.82 0.35
CA ASN A 142 3.52 -24.52 -0.05
C ASN A 142 3.91 -25.68 0.87
N PHE A 143 3.45 -25.68 2.13
CA PHE A 143 3.83 -26.68 3.13
C PHE A 143 2.69 -27.59 3.59
N SER A 144 1.49 -27.42 3.06
CA SER A 144 0.42 -28.42 3.17
C SER A 144 0.75 -29.74 2.47
#